data_AF-W2U389-F1
#
_entry.id   AF-W2U389-F1
#
_cell.length_a   1.000
_cell.length_b   1.000
_cell.length_c   1.000
_cell.angle_alpha   90.00
_cell.angle_beta   90.00
_cell.angle_gamma   90.00
#
_symmetry.space_group_name_H-M   'P 1'
#
loop_
_entity.id
_entity.type
_entity.pdbx_description
1 polymer ?
#
loop_
_entity_poly.entity_id
_entity_poly.type
_entity_poly.pdbx_seq_one_letter_code
_entity_poly.pdbx_strand_id
1 'polypeptide(L)'
;MGRKKREEKLKKKALKEWEERRPKTFREALKYFPGIFFRTTLVVMAATLLILFTGVLGLAWAQSMWFQILVYLGFYLLFQRFIMGPLAPPRIK
;
A
#
# COMPACT_ATOMS: atom_id res chain seq x y z
N MET A 1 30.98 -9.81 -15.82
CA MET A 1 29.73 -9.42 -16.51
C MET A 1 28.57 -10.44 -16.44
N GLY A 2 28.74 -11.67 -15.93
CA GLY A 2 27.68 -12.70 -15.95
C GLY A 2 26.56 -12.58 -14.90
N ARG A 3 26.84 -12.00 -13.72
CA ARG A 3 25.84 -11.85 -12.63
C ARG A 3 24.77 -10.80 -12.96
N LYS A 4 25.15 -9.64 -13.51
CA LYS A 4 24.22 -8.58 -13.95
C LYS A 4 23.19 -9.06 -14.98
N LYS A 5 23.62 -9.85 -15.99
CA LYS A 5 22.72 -10.43 -17.00
C LYS A 5 21.72 -11.45 -16.43
N ARG A 6 22.08 -12.18 -15.36
CA ARG A 6 21.16 -13.11 -14.68
C ARG A 6 20.14 -12.36 -13.81
N GLU A 7 20.57 -11.31 -13.13
CA GLU A 7 19.68 -10.44 -12.35
C GLU A 7 18.66 -9.72 -13.24
N GLU A 8 19.07 -9.19 -14.40
CA GLU A 8 18.13 -8.59 -15.36
C GLU A 8 17.11 -9.60 -15.91
N LYS A 9 17.52 -10.85 -16.17
CA LYS A 9 16.60 -11.91 -16.61
C LYS A 9 15.60 -12.30 -15.51
N LEU A 10 16.04 -12.38 -14.25
CA LEU A 10 15.16 -12.64 -13.10
C LEU A 10 14.17 -11.49 -12.88
N LYS A 11 14.63 -10.23 -12.98
CA LYS A 11 13.79 -9.03 -12.90
C LYS A 11 12.71 -9.03 -13.99
N LYS A 12 13.09 -9.33 -15.24
CA LYS A 12 12.13 -9.42 -16.36
C LYS A 12 11.11 -10.55 -16.20
N LYS A 13 11.48 -11.69 -15.61
CA LYS A 13 10.54 -12.79 -15.32
C LYS A 13 9.54 -12.40 -14.23
N ALA A 14 10.00 -11.82 -13.12
CA ALA A 14 9.13 -11.37 -12.04
C ALA A 14 8.14 -10.28 -12.48
N LEU A 15 8.56 -9.38 -13.37
CA LEU A 15 7.69 -8.38 -14.00
C LEU A 15 6.61 -9.02 -14.87
N LYS A 16 6.97 -9.99 -15.72
CA LYS A 16 6.01 -10.71 -16.58
C LYS A 16 4.98 -11.51 -15.78
N GLU A 17 5.42 -12.25 -14.77
CA GLU A 17 4.50 -13.01 -13.90
C GLU A 17 3.55 -12.08 -13.13
N TRP A 18 4.01 -10.88 -12.77
CA TRP A 18 3.16 -9.88 -12.13
C TRP A 18 2.18 -9.21 -13.11
N GLU A 19 2.59 -8.95 -14.35
CA GLU A 19 1.70 -8.47 -15.41
C GLU A 19 0.63 -9.50 -15.80
N GLU A 20 0.98 -10.79 -15.80
CA GLU A 20 0.04 -11.89 -16.07
C GLU A 20 -0.96 -12.09 -14.93
N ARG A 21 -0.53 -11.88 -13.67
CA ARG A 21 -1.40 -11.94 -12.50
C ARG A 21 -2.23 -10.69 -12.26
N ARG A 22 -1.93 -9.57 -12.94
CA ARG A 22 -2.72 -8.34 -12.80
C ARG A 22 -4.11 -8.58 -13.39
N PRO A 23 -5.19 -8.32 -12.64
CA PRO A 23 -6.55 -8.48 -13.15
C PRO A 23 -6.74 -7.54 -14.32
N LYS A 24 -6.99 -8.11 -15.51
CA LYS A 24 -7.20 -7.34 -16.75
C LYS A 24 -8.64 -6.83 -16.86
N THR A 25 -9.53 -7.37 -16.03
CA THR A 25 -10.96 -7.06 -16.05
C THR A 25 -11.46 -6.65 -14.66
N PHE A 26 -12.40 -5.70 -14.63
CA PHE A 26 -12.99 -5.16 -13.39
C PHE A 26 -13.62 -6.25 -12.51
N ARG A 27 -14.20 -7.28 -13.12
CA ARG A 27 -14.78 -8.45 -12.42
C ARG A 27 -13.74 -9.28 -11.67
N GLU A 28 -12.52 -9.37 -12.19
CA GLU A 28 -11.41 -10.04 -11.50
C GLU A 28 -10.85 -9.16 -10.38
N ALA A 29 -10.79 -7.84 -10.60
CA ALA A 29 -10.40 -6.88 -9.56
C ALA A 29 -11.36 -6.91 -8.35
N LEU A 30 -12.67 -7.10 -8.59
CA LEU A 30 -13.67 -7.26 -7.54
C LEU A 30 -13.42 -8.48 -6.65
N LYS A 31 -12.77 -9.53 -7.13
CA LYS A 31 -12.42 -10.70 -6.29
C LYS A 31 -11.34 -10.36 -5.25
N TYR A 32 -10.50 -9.37 -5.53
CA TYR A 32 -9.50 -8.86 -4.59
C TYR A 32 -10.04 -7.74 -3.70
N PHE A 33 -11.18 -7.15 -4.06
CA PHE A 33 -11.79 -6.03 -3.36
C PHE A 33 -12.05 -6.29 -1.88
N PRO A 34 -12.63 -7.44 -1.44
CA PRO A 34 -12.85 -7.70 -0.02
C PRO A 34 -11.55 -7.63 0.78
N GLY A 35 -10.49 -8.27 0.28
CA GLY A 35 -9.18 -8.26 0.94
C GLY A 35 -8.53 -6.88 0.99
N ILE A 36 -8.64 -6.11 -0.10
CA ILE A 36 -8.12 -4.73 -0.17
C ILE A 36 -8.92 -3.83 0.77
N PHE A 37 -10.24 -3.97 0.79
CA PHE A 37 -11.14 -3.20 1.64
C PHE A 37 -10.82 -3.44 3.11
N PHE A 38 -10.77 -4.71 3.56
CA PHE A 38 -10.42 -5.04 4.94
C PHE A 38 -9.08 -4.46 5.37
N ARG A 39 -8.04 -4.56 4.53
CA ARG A 39 -6.73 -4.01 4.83
C ARG A 39 -6.73 -2.49 4.85
N THR A 40 -7.43 -1.86 3.92
CA THR A 40 -7.60 -0.40 3.89
C THR A 40 -8.32 0.08 5.15
N THR A 41 -9.42 -0.57 5.53
CA THR A 41 -10.19 -0.24 6.73
C THR A 41 -9.33 -0.37 7.98
N LEU A 42 -8.53 -1.43 8.11
CA LEU A 42 -7.59 -1.58 9.22
C LEU A 42 -6.57 -0.43 9.28
N VAL A 43 -5.99 -0.05 8.14
CA VAL A 43 -5.01 1.04 8.07
C VAL A 43 -5.65 2.38 8.40
N VAL A 44 -6.84 2.65 7.87
CA VAL A 44 -7.60 3.87 8.15
C VAL A 44 -7.99 3.93 9.63
N MET A 45 -8.51 2.83 10.20
CA MET A 45 -8.82 2.76 11.63
C MET A 45 -7.60 3.06 12.50
N ALA A 46 -6.43 2.50 12.17
CA ALA A 46 -5.20 2.78 12.89
C ALA A 46 -4.77 4.26 12.77
N ALA A 47 -4.87 4.85 11.58
CA ALA A 47 -4.58 6.26 11.35
C ALA A 47 -5.55 7.17 12.14
N THR A 48 -6.85 6.85 12.12
CA THR A 48 -7.88 7.59 12.86
C THR A 48 -7.67 7.47 14.36
N LEU A 49 -7.36 6.29 14.89
CA LEU A 49 -7.03 6.10 16.30
C LEU A 49 -5.81 6.92 16.72
N LEU A 50 -4.79 7.00 15.86
CA LEU A 50 -3.61 7.83 16.12
C LEU A 50 -3.96 9.31 16.18
N ILE A 51 -4.80 9.81 15.26
CA ILE A 51 -5.28 11.20 15.25
C ILE A 51 -6.14 11.51 16.49
N LEU A 52 -7.02 10.57 16.88
CA LEU A 52 -7.84 10.73 18.08
C LEU A 52 -6.98 10.74 19.34
N PHE A 53 -6.00 9.84 19.43
CA PHE A 53 -5.08 9.76 20.55
C PHE A 53 -4.27 11.06 20.70
N THR A 54 -3.75 11.62 19.61
CA THR A 54 -3.06 12.91 19.66
C THR A 54 -4.01 14.07 20.01
N GLY A 55 -5.28 13.98 19.60
CA GLY A 55 -6.32 14.91 20.04
C GLY A 55 -6.61 14.85 21.55
N VAL A 56 -6.69 13.65 22.14
CA VAL A 56 -6.87 13.45 23.58
C VAL A 56 -5.70 14.02 24.39
N LEU A 57 -4.49 13.98 23.84
CA LEU A 57 -3.30 14.61 24.45
C LEU A 57 -3.32 16.15 24.41
N GLY A 58 -4.38 16.77 23.88
CA GLY A 58 -4.54 18.23 23.83
C GLY A 58 -3.68 18.91 22.76
N LEU A 59 -3.13 18.15 21.81
CA LEU A 59 -2.31 18.69 20.73
C LEU A 59 -3.19 19.39 19.70
N ALA A 60 -3.38 20.71 19.83
CA ALA A 60 -4.22 21.50 18.92
C ALA A 60 -3.84 21.37 17.43
N TRP A 61 -2.54 21.15 17.15
CA TRP A 61 -2.03 20.91 15.80
C TRP A 61 -2.47 19.56 15.21
N ALA A 62 -2.89 18.59 16.04
CA ALA A 62 -3.44 17.32 15.56
C ALA A 62 -4.81 17.48 14.87
N GLN A 63 -5.53 18.56 15.18
CA GLN A 63 -6.79 18.93 14.53
C GLN A 63 -6.57 19.66 13.20
N SER A 64 -5.33 20.05 12.88
CA SER A 64 -5.02 20.71 11.62
C SER A 64 -5.28 19.77 10.44
N MET A 65 -5.93 20.30 9.40
CA MET A 65 -6.11 19.61 8.12
C MET A 65 -4.77 19.05 7.59
N TRP A 66 -3.69 19.81 7.73
CA TRP A 66 -2.36 19.41 7.26
C TRP A 66 -1.79 18.22 8.02
N PHE A 67 -2.01 18.17 9.33
CA PHE A 67 -1.58 17.02 10.14
C PHE A 67 -2.35 15.76 9.73
N GLN A 68 -3.66 15.87 9.56
CA GLN A 68 -4.49 14.75 9.10
C GLN A 68 -4.03 14.26 7.72
N ILE A 69 -3.79 15.16 6.76
CA ILE A 69 -3.25 14.82 5.44
C ILE A 69 -1.90 14.11 5.56
N LEU A 70 -0.98 14.62 6.38
CA LEU A 70 0.33 14.00 6.58
C LEU A 70 0.23 12.61 7.18
N VAL A 71 -0.64 12.41 8.17
CA VAL A 71 -0.88 11.09 8.78
C VAL A 71 -1.45 10.14 7.76
N TYR A 72 -2.50 10.52 7.03
CA TYR A 72 -3.09 9.66 6.00
C TYR A 72 -2.10 9.35 4.87
N LEU A 73 -1.31 10.32 4.42
CA LEU A 73 -0.29 10.13 3.40
C LEU A 73 0.85 9.23 3.88
N GLY A 74 1.31 9.43 5.12
CA GLY A 74 2.33 8.61 5.75
C GLY A 74 1.87 7.16 5.87
N PHE A 75 0.65 6.93 6.38
CA PHE A 75 0.05 5.59 6.45
C PHE A 75 -0.17 5.00 5.07
N TYR A 76 -0.62 5.79 4.09
CA TYR A 76 -0.76 5.33 2.72
C TYR A 76 0.57 4.83 2.18
N LEU A 77 1.68 5.59 2.31
CA LEU A 77 2.99 5.17 1.81
C LEU A 77 3.57 3.96 2.57
N LEU A 78 3.43 3.94 3.90
CA LEU A 78 3.89 2.84 4.75
C LEU A 78 3.16 1.53 4.45
N PHE A 79 1.84 1.60 4.33
CA PHE A 79 0.96 0.44 4.18
C PHE A 79 0.48 0.24 2.74
N GLN A 80 0.95 1.02 1.76
CA GLN A 80 0.55 0.92 0.34
C GLN A 80 0.67 -0.53 -0.15
N ARG A 81 1.79 -1.15 0.18
CA ARG A 81 2.10 -2.52 -0.22
C ARG A 81 1.24 -3.55 0.51
N PHE A 82 0.92 -3.31 1.77
CA PHE A 82 0.03 -4.17 2.55
C PHE A 82 -1.40 -4.12 1.99
N ILE A 83 -1.91 -2.91 1.72
CA ILE A 83 -3.21 -2.68 1.09
C ILE A 83 -3.28 -3.37 -0.26
N MET A 84 -2.28 -3.12 -1.13
CA MET A 84 -2.23 -3.70 -2.47
C MET A 84 -1.93 -5.21 -2.48
N GLY A 85 -1.35 -5.76 -1.41
CA GLY A 85 -1.05 -7.18 -1.24
C GLY A 85 -0.56 -7.89 -2.50
N PRO A 86 -1.34 -8.83 -3.07
CA PRO A 86 -0.95 -9.62 -4.25
C PRO A 86 -0.79 -8.78 -5.54
N LEU A 87 -1.33 -7.57 -5.57
CA LEU A 87 -1.23 -6.65 -6.70
C LEU A 87 -0.03 -5.69 -6.58
N ALA A 88 0.69 -5.70 -5.46
CA ALA A 88 1.81 -4.81 -5.28
C ALA A 88 2.94 -5.14 -6.27
N PRO A 89 3.51 -4.13 -6.96
CA PRO A 89 4.61 -4.37 -7.88
C PRO A 89 5.82 -4.96 -7.12
N PRO A 90 6.51 -5.96 -7.71
CA PRO A 90 7.68 -6.56 -7.08
C PRO A 90 8.76 -5.48 -6.86
N ARG A 91 9.27 -5.36 -5.62
CA ARG A 91 10.40 -4.46 -5.33
C ARG A 91 11.65 -5.01 -6.00
N ILE A 92 12.01 -4.42 -7.13
CA ILE A 92 13.29 -4.62 -7.77
C ILE A 92 14.30 -3.79 -6.96
N LYS A 93 15.03 -4.44 -6.04
CA LYS A 93 16.25 -3.86 -5.46
C LYS A 93 17.43 -4.04 -6.41
#